data_AF-A6FJH2-F1
#
_entry.id   AF-A6FJH2-F1
#
_cell.length_a   1.000
_cell.length_b   1.000
_cell.length_c   1.000
_cell.angle_alpha   90.00
_cell.angle_beta   90.00
_cell.angle_gamma   90.00
#
_symmetry.space_group_name_H-M   'P 1'
#
loop_
_entity.id
_entity.type
_entity.pdbx_description
1 polymer ?
#
loop_
_entity_poly.entity_id
_entity_poly.type
_entity_poly.pdbx_seq_one_letter_code
_entity_poly.pdbx_strand_id
1 'polypeptide(L)'
;MQNTKRVIKNVKGKKKLVSLAIEYCLFFLVARFTGLRKEEVASLHTGQIINPDMKKPMLMFGVGDEYGSLTKTKDGTNKSRQTVIPSAIMKKLYKYTKSPRYKKRQEKFQELCDKKREEGETAFFESVDGVDANKCYVFISATGVPFFLKLNELNNRWNEVRNTAKEVVGHDIDAVIHNLRSTFAVALFRMLLKKKDADTALAMVSGFLGHESLAITLLYLKIAEEEPTGDEIYEDVLEFLGVFDDMGELEDKLLPSEGEQS
;
A
#
# COMPACT_ATOMS: atom_id res chain seq x y z
N MET A 1 3.09 -21.51 -8.06
CA MET A 1 3.24 -20.85 -9.37
C MET A 1 4.12 -19.60 -9.25
N GLN A 2 5.25 -19.60 -9.98
CA GLN A 2 6.03 -18.48 -10.54
C GLN A 2 6.24 -17.15 -9.76
N ASN A 3 7.41 -17.06 -9.10
CA ASN A 3 8.11 -15.83 -8.68
C ASN A 3 8.55 -14.93 -9.85
N THR A 4 7.68 -14.61 -10.81
CA THR A 4 8.06 -13.80 -11.97
C THR A 4 7.45 -12.41 -11.89
N LYS A 5 8.28 -11.38 -12.10
CA LYS A 5 7.83 -9.98 -12.23
C LYS A 5 7.36 -9.69 -13.65
N ARG A 6 6.84 -10.68 -14.38
CA ARG A 6 6.52 -10.55 -15.80
C ARG A 6 5.03 -10.37 -16.02
N VAL A 7 4.68 -9.47 -16.93
CA VAL A 7 3.31 -9.14 -17.31
C VAL A 7 3.16 -9.17 -18.82
N ILE A 8 1.98 -9.56 -19.29
CA ILE A 8 1.57 -9.50 -20.69
C ILE A 8 1.15 -8.06 -20.98
N LYS A 9 1.88 -7.42 -21.89
CA LYS A 9 1.62 -6.07 -22.37
C LYS A 9 1.26 -6.10 -23.85
N ASN A 10 0.24 -5.33 -24.24
CA ASN A 10 -0.03 -5.07 -25.65
C ASN A 10 0.93 -3.98 -26.17
N VAL A 11 1.79 -4.35 -27.11
CA VAL A 11 2.73 -3.42 -27.78
C VAL A 11 2.42 -3.42 -29.26
N LYS A 12 1.79 -2.34 -29.75
CA LYS A 12 1.38 -2.18 -31.16
C LYS A 12 0.53 -3.37 -31.68
N GLY A 13 -0.46 -3.80 -30.89
CA GLY A 13 -1.35 -4.91 -31.24
C GLY A 13 -0.80 -6.30 -30.92
N LYS A 14 0.48 -6.43 -30.54
CA LYS A 14 1.09 -7.73 -30.21
C LYS A 14 1.22 -7.90 -28.69
N LYS A 15 0.67 -8.99 -28.15
CA LYS A 15 0.90 -9.41 -26.75
C LYS A 15 2.38 -9.79 -26.58
N LYS A 16 3.07 -9.16 -25.63
CA LYS A 16 4.46 -9.44 -25.28
C LYS A 16 4.61 -9.62 -23.78
N LEU A 17 5.40 -10.61 -23.39
CA LEU A 17 5.76 -10.83 -21.99
C LEU A 17 6.94 -9.93 -21.61
N VAL A 18 6.71 -8.97 -20.72
CA VAL A 18 7.69 -7.95 -20.32
C VAL A 18 7.86 -7.93 -18.81
N SER A 19 9.02 -7.48 -18.32
CA SER A 19 9.21 -7.28 -16.88
C SER A 19 8.52 -6.00 -16.40
N LEU A 20 7.68 -6.13 -15.38
CA LEU A 20 7.12 -5.01 -14.64
C LEU A 20 8.22 -4.36 -13.80
N ALA A 21 8.28 -3.03 -13.81
CA ALA A 21 9.28 -2.31 -13.05
C ALA A 21 9.09 -2.56 -11.53
N ILE A 22 10.20 -2.64 -10.80
CA ILE A 22 10.18 -2.95 -9.36
C ILE A 22 9.34 -1.96 -8.55
N GLU A 23 9.27 -0.71 -8.98
CA GLU A 23 8.47 0.34 -8.36
C GLU A 23 6.99 -0.02 -8.32
N TYR A 24 6.43 -0.49 -9.45
CA TYR A 24 5.03 -0.92 -9.50
C TYR A 24 4.81 -2.22 -8.73
N CYS A 25 5.79 -3.14 -8.74
CA CYS A 25 5.70 -4.37 -7.94
C CYS A 25 5.61 -4.03 -6.44
N LEU A 26 6.50 -3.16 -5.94
CA LEU A 26 6.51 -2.73 -4.55
C LEU A 26 5.27 -1.91 -4.21
N PHE A 27 4.81 -1.06 -5.13
CA PHE A 27 3.58 -0.29 -4.97
C PHE A 27 2.36 -1.19 -4.72
N PHE A 28 2.15 -2.20 -5.58
CA PHE A 28 1.01 -3.12 -5.43
C PHE A 28 1.14 -4.01 -4.20
N LEU A 29 2.36 -4.42 -3.83
CA LEU A 29 2.61 -5.13 -2.58
C LEU A 29 2.24 -4.28 -1.37
N VAL A 30 2.65 -3.01 -1.33
CA VAL A 30 2.27 -2.11 -0.23
C VAL A 30 0.75 -1.99 -0.18
N ALA A 31 0.09 -1.63 -1.29
CA ALA A 31 -1.37 -1.51 -1.32
C ALA A 31 -2.10 -2.78 -0.83
N ARG A 32 -1.63 -3.97 -1.24
CA ARG A 32 -2.20 -5.27 -0.85
C ARG A 32 -2.06 -5.59 0.63
N PHE A 33 -0.93 -5.20 1.25
CA PHE A 33 -0.55 -5.63 2.59
C PHE A 33 -0.69 -4.55 3.66
N THR A 34 -1.10 -3.33 3.31
CA THR A 34 -1.36 -2.25 4.26
C THR A 34 -2.78 -1.69 4.17
N GLY A 35 -3.53 -2.07 3.14
CA GLY A 35 -4.88 -1.56 2.88
C GLY A 35 -4.90 -0.08 2.47
N LEU A 36 -3.76 0.53 2.17
CA LEU A 36 -3.70 1.93 1.78
C LEU A 36 -4.35 2.17 0.41
N ARG A 37 -4.99 3.33 0.26
CA ARG A 37 -5.48 3.84 -1.03
C ARG A 37 -4.30 4.08 -1.97
N LYS A 38 -4.54 4.07 -3.28
CA LYS A 38 -3.46 4.21 -4.26
C LYS A 38 -2.72 5.55 -4.12
N GLU A 39 -3.43 6.63 -3.79
CA GLU A 39 -2.89 7.96 -3.54
C GLU A 39 -1.98 7.98 -2.31
N GLU A 40 -2.38 7.29 -1.24
CA GLU A 40 -1.61 7.11 -0.02
C GLU A 40 -0.29 6.41 -0.31
N VAL A 41 -0.35 5.26 -0.97
CA VAL A 41 0.87 4.54 -1.36
C VAL A 41 1.74 5.38 -2.29
N ALA A 42 1.15 6.11 -3.23
CA ALA A 42 1.87 6.87 -4.24
C ALA A 42 2.63 8.08 -3.69
N SER A 43 2.25 8.54 -2.49
CA SER A 43 2.83 9.70 -1.81
C SER A 43 3.83 9.34 -0.72
N LEU A 44 4.04 8.05 -0.43
CA LEU A 44 5.01 7.61 0.57
C LEU A 44 6.42 8.15 0.27
N HIS A 45 7.14 8.50 1.32
CA HIS A 45 8.52 9.02 1.24
C HIS A 45 9.47 8.28 2.19
N THR A 46 10.77 8.45 2.01
CA THR A 46 11.78 7.67 2.77
C THR A 46 11.76 7.90 4.27
N GLY A 47 11.17 9.00 4.75
CA GLY A 47 10.98 9.24 6.18
C GLY A 47 10.08 8.20 6.84
N GLN A 48 9.17 7.57 6.07
CA GLN A 48 8.29 6.51 6.53
C GLN A 48 8.92 5.11 6.38
N ILE A 49 10.11 4.98 5.75
CA ILE A 49 10.72 3.68 5.43
C ILE A 49 11.89 3.40 6.38
N ILE A 50 11.70 2.40 7.24
CA ILE A 50 12.72 1.96 8.20
C ILE A 50 13.35 0.62 7.80
N ASN A 51 14.52 0.33 8.37
CA ASN A 51 15.05 -1.03 8.35
C ASN A 51 14.35 -1.82 9.48
N PRO A 52 13.46 -2.77 9.17
CA PRO A 52 12.68 -3.45 10.19
C PRO A 52 13.53 -4.44 11.00
N ASP A 53 13.17 -4.65 12.26
CA ASP A 53 13.56 -5.86 12.98
C ASP A 53 12.77 -7.04 12.40
N MET A 54 13.48 -8.03 11.88
CA MET A 54 12.86 -9.19 11.24
C MET A 54 12.31 -10.22 12.24
N LYS A 55 12.59 -10.05 13.53
CA LYS A 55 11.93 -10.84 14.58
C LYS A 55 10.46 -10.48 14.72
N LYS A 56 10.10 -9.21 14.46
CA LYS A 56 8.72 -8.76 14.43
C LYS A 56 8.14 -8.99 13.03
N PRO A 57 7.06 -9.73 12.85
CA PRO A 57 6.53 -10.07 11.53
C PRO A 57 5.77 -8.91 10.89
N MET A 58 5.19 -8.04 11.72
CA MET A 58 4.41 -6.85 11.33
C MET A 58 4.89 -5.62 12.10
N LEU A 59 4.66 -4.45 11.51
CA LEU A 59 4.99 -3.16 12.09
C LEU A 59 3.80 -2.21 11.97
N MET A 60 3.64 -1.32 12.95
CA MET A 60 2.78 -0.16 12.80
C MET A 60 3.35 0.77 11.71
N PHE A 61 2.46 1.29 10.88
CA PHE A 61 2.80 2.11 9.73
C PHE A 61 1.87 3.32 9.62
N GLY A 62 2.43 4.50 9.87
CA GLY A 62 1.69 5.75 9.85
C GLY A 62 1.59 6.38 8.45
N VAL A 63 0.41 6.92 8.15
CA VAL A 63 0.11 7.67 6.92
C VAL A 63 -0.75 8.89 7.23
N GLY A 64 -0.65 9.91 6.38
CA GLY A 64 -1.37 11.18 6.52
C GLY A 64 -0.46 12.31 6.93
N ASP A 65 -1.04 13.41 7.38
CA ASP A 65 -0.34 14.68 7.58
C ASP A 65 0.81 14.60 8.58
N GLU A 66 0.57 13.95 9.73
CA GLU A 66 1.56 13.71 10.79
C GLU A 66 2.79 12.93 10.28
N TYR A 67 2.59 12.14 9.22
CA TYR A 67 3.61 11.27 8.64
C TYR A 67 4.12 11.77 7.29
N GLY A 68 3.64 12.94 6.82
CA GLY A 68 4.07 13.54 5.56
C GLY A 68 3.58 12.84 4.29
N SER A 69 2.52 12.03 4.35
CA SER A 69 1.92 11.41 3.16
C SER A 69 0.48 11.88 2.95
N LEU A 70 -0.06 11.67 1.75
CA LEU A 70 -1.44 12.02 1.41
C LEU A 70 -2.39 10.91 1.89
N THR A 71 -3.59 11.25 2.39
CA THR A 71 -4.70 10.32 2.68
C THR A 71 -6.04 10.77 2.12
N LYS A 72 -6.15 12.07 1.78
CA LYS A 72 -7.30 12.76 1.16
C LYS A 72 -8.66 12.19 1.53
N THR A 73 -9.34 12.88 2.44
CA THR A 73 -10.77 12.70 2.67
C THR A 73 -11.59 13.39 1.58
N LYS A 74 -12.90 13.13 1.56
CA LYS A 74 -13.85 13.79 0.64
C LYS A 74 -13.85 15.31 0.81
N ASP A 75 -13.52 15.81 1.99
CA ASP A 75 -13.51 17.23 2.34
C ASP A 75 -12.14 17.89 2.07
N GLY A 76 -11.22 17.18 1.42
CA GLY A 76 -9.88 17.67 1.14
C GLY A 76 -8.93 17.67 2.36
N THR A 77 -9.36 17.12 3.50
CA THR A 77 -8.51 17.01 4.70
C THR A 77 -7.57 15.82 4.61
N ASN A 78 -6.37 15.96 5.15
CA ASN A 78 -5.33 14.93 5.13
C ASN A 78 -5.26 14.18 6.48
N LYS A 79 -6.28 13.37 6.81
CA LYS A 79 -6.36 12.71 8.13
C LYS A 79 -5.24 11.69 8.33
N SER A 80 -4.57 11.78 9.48
CA SER A 80 -3.57 10.80 9.90
C SER A 80 -4.21 9.54 10.45
N ARG A 81 -3.59 8.39 10.18
CA ARG A 81 -3.91 7.13 10.85
C ARG A 81 -2.69 6.21 10.85
N GLN A 82 -2.76 5.17 11.65
CA GLN A 82 -1.83 4.05 11.56
C GLN A 82 -2.52 2.82 10.98
N THR A 83 -1.80 2.08 10.16
CA THR A 83 -2.14 0.73 9.71
C THR A 83 -0.98 -0.20 10.08
N VAL A 84 -0.97 -1.41 9.54
CA VAL A 84 0.12 -2.36 9.67
C VAL A 84 0.80 -2.64 8.34
N ILE A 85 2.07 -3.02 8.38
CA ILE A 85 2.84 -3.50 7.23
C ILE A 85 3.71 -4.70 7.62
N PRO A 86 3.78 -5.76 6.80
CA PRO A 86 4.71 -6.85 7.05
C PRO A 86 6.16 -6.40 7.00
N SER A 87 6.98 -6.84 7.95
CA SER A 87 8.41 -6.54 8.01
C SER A 87 9.14 -6.96 6.74
N ALA A 88 8.72 -8.05 6.10
CA ALA A 88 9.26 -8.47 4.81
C ALA A 88 9.02 -7.44 3.69
N ILE A 89 7.87 -6.76 3.67
CA ILE A 89 7.56 -5.70 2.70
C ILE A 89 8.33 -4.42 3.04
N MET A 90 8.36 -4.03 4.32
CA MET A 90 9.16 -2.88 4.79
C MET A 90 10.65 -3.07 4.44
N LYS A 91 11.20 -4.27 4.64
CA LYS A 91 12.58 -4.61 4.28
C LYS A 91 12.83 -4.50 2.77
N LYS A 92 11.88 -4.89 1.92
CA LYS A 92 11.99 -4.74 0.46
C LYS A 92 12.00 -3.26 0.07
N LEU A 93 11.16 -2.42 0.68
CA LEU A 93 11.16 -0.97 0.48
C LEU A 93 12.50 -0.37 0.91
N TYR A 94 12.99 -0.70 2.10
CA TYR A 94 14.27 -0.24 2.61
C TYR A 94 15.43 -0.60 1.67
N LYS A 95 15.50 -1.86 1.21
CA LYS A 95 16.53 -2.27 0.23
C LYS A 95 16.41 -1.49 -1.08
N TYR A 96 15.19 -1.25 -1.55
CA TYR A 96 14.96 -0.46 -2.76
C TYR A 96 15.40 0.99 -2.61
N THR A 97 15.10 1.66 -1.49
CA THR A 97 15.50 3.06 -1.24
C THR A 97 17.02 3.24 -1.07
N LYS A 98 17.77 2.16 -0.87
CA LYS A 98 19.24 2.16 -0.90
C LYS A 98 19.85 1.81 -2.26
N SER A 99 19.04 1.38 -3.23
CA SER A 99 19.54 0.89 -4.52
C SER A 99 20.03 2.02 -5.44
N PRO A 100 21.00 1.75 -6.33
CA PRO A 100 21.42 2.71 -7.37
C PRO A 100 20.26 3.16 -8.27
N ARG A 101 19.33 2.23 -8.53
CA ARG A 101 18.13 2.49 -9.32
C ARG A 101 17.25 3.57 -8.69
N TYR A 102 17.06 3.53 -7.37
CA TYR A 102 16.29 4.54 -6.65
C TYR A 102 17.01 5.89 -6.66
N LYS A 103 18.32 5.92 -6.35
CA LYS A 103 19.13 7.15 -6.38
C LYS A 103 19.02 7.87 -7.73
N LYS A 104 19.16 7.13 -8.85
CA LYS A 104 18.98 7.68 -10.20
C LYS A 104 17.60 8.29 -10.45
N ARG A 105 16.55 7.77 -9.82
CA ARG A 105 15.20 8.33 -9.96
C ARG A 105 15.02 9.59 -9.11
N GLN A 106 15.65 9.64 -7.95
CA GLN A 106 15.72 10.84 -7.11
C GLN A 106 16.47 11.97 -7.80
N GLU A 107 17.62 11.68 -8.42
CA GLU A 107 18.36 12.65 -9.24
C GLU A 107 17.45 13.25 -10.33
N LYS A 108 16.73 12.42 -11.08
CA LYS A 108 15.77 12.89 -12.09
C LYS A 108 14.59 13.67 -11.52
N PHE A 109 14.17 13.36 -10.30
CA PHE A 109 13.12 14.11 -9.63
C PHE A 109 13.63 15.52 -9.27
N GLN A 110 14.86 15.62 -8.76
CA GLN A 110 15.50 16.90 -8.50
C GLN A 110 15.66 17.72 -9.79
N GLU A 111 16.18 17.11 -10.87
CA GLU A 111 16.28 17.74 -12.19
C GLU A 111 14.91 18.26 -12.69
N LEU A 112 13.84 17.49 -12.48
CA LEU A 112 12.48 17.91 -12.82
C LEU A 112 12.05 19.13 -11.98
N CYS A 113 12.30 19.12 -10.67
CA CYS A 113 11.97 20.24 -9.80
C CYS A 113 12.73 21.51 -10.18
N ASP A 114 14.03 21.41 -10.47
CA ASP A 114 14.85 22.55 -10.84
C ASP A 114 14.36 23.15 -12.16
N LYS A 115 14.10 22.31 -13.17
CA LYS A 115 13.49 22.73 -14.43
C LYS A 115 12.14 23.44 -14.22
N LYS A 116 11.27 22.89 -13.36
CA LYS A 116 9.95 23.49 -13.10
C LYS A 116 10.05 24.87 -12.43
N ARG A 117 11.07 25.09 -11.59
CA ARG A 117 11.37 26.40 -11.01
C ARG A 117 11.89 27.38 -12.06
N GLU A 118 12.80 26.95 -12.92
CA GLU A 118 13.31 27.76 -14.03
C GLU A 118 12.20 28.18 -15.00
N GLU A 119 11.23 27.30 -15.25
CA GLU A 119 10.03 27.56 -16.07
C GLU A 119 8.99 28.46 -15.34
N GLY A 120 9.19 28.77 -14.05
CA GLY A 120 8.26 29.58 -13.26
C GLY A 120 6.93 28.87 -12.94
N GLU A 121 6.88 27.53 -12.99
CA GLU A 121 5.67 26.75 -12.74
C GLU A 121 5.38 26.59 -11.23
N THR A 122 5.03 27.69 -10.56
CA THR A 122 4.74 27.71 -9.11
C THR A 122 3.62 26.76 -8.71
N ALA A 123 2.59 26.59 -9.56
CA ALA A 123 1.48 25.68 -9.33
C ALA A 123 1.88 24.20 -9.16
N PHE A 124 3.04 23.80 -9.71
CA PHE A 124 3.58 22.45 -9.52
C PHE A 124 3.91 22.17 -8.04
N PHE A 125 4.26 23.20 -7.28
CA PHE A 125 4.66 23.10 -5.88
C PHE A 125 3.58 23.60 -4.91
N GLU A 126 2.81 24.61 -5.29
CA GLU A 126 1.89 25.33 -4.38
C GLU A 126 0.43 24.86 -4.47
N SER A 127 0.10 23.94 -5.37
CA SER A 127 -1.25 23.38 -5.44
C SER A 127 -1.58 22.53 -4.20
N VAL A 128 -2.86 22.20 -4.01
CA VAL A 128 -3.32 21.33 -2.90
C VAL A 128 -2.59 19.98 -2.90
N ASP A 129 -2.18 19.50 -4.08
CA ASP A 129 -1.35 18.29 -4.28
C ASP A 129 0.03 18.65 -4.82
N GLY A 130 0.53 19.81 -4.41
CA GLY A 130 1.82 20.31 -4.81
C GLY A 130 2.93 19.34 -4.46
N VAL A 131 3.94 19.32 -5.32
CA VAL A 131 5.16 18.55 -5.07
C VAL A 131 5.97 19.25 -3.99
N ASP A 132 6.34 18.51 -2.96
CA ASP A 132 7.37 18.92 -2.02
C ASP A 132 8.74 18.50 -2.56
N ALA A 133 9.50 19.48 -3.08
CA ALA A 133 10.82 19.24 -3.65
C ALA A 133 11.84 18.72 -2.62
N ASN A 134 11.62 18.97 -1.33
CA ASN A 134 12.52 18.50 -0.27
C ASN A 134 12.22 17.05 0.13
N LYS A 135 11.12 16.48 -0.36
CA LYS A 135 10.68 15.14 -0.01
C LYS A 135 11.31 14.09 -0.93
N CYS A 136 11.96 13.11 -0.32
CA CYS A 136 12.47 11.92 -0.99
C CYS A 136 11.35 10.88 -1.21
N TYR A 137 10.49 11.09 -2.21
CA TYR A 137 9.38 10.17 -2.52
C TYR A 137 9.86 8.76 -2.87
N VAL A 138 9.22 7.73 -2.31
CA VAL A 138 9.59 6.32 -2.57
C VAL A 138 9.31 5.94 -4.01
N PHE A 139 8.13 6.30 -4.52
CA PHE A 139 7.65 5.88 -5.82
C PHE A 139 7.74 6.99 -6.86
N ILE A 140 8.85 6.96 -7.62
CA ILE A 140 9.13 7.91 -8.70
C ILE A 140 9.21 7.14 -10.01
N SER A 141 8.71 7.72 -11.11
CA SER A 141 8.78 7.16 -12.46
C SER A 141 10.17 7.26 -13.09
N ALA A 142 10.39 6.60 -14.23
CA ALA A 142 11.71 6.59 -14.86
C ALA A 142 12.14 7.98 -15.39
N THR A 143 11.18 8.90 -15.46
CA THR A 143 11.33 10.30 -15.89
C THR A 143 11.33 11.27 -14.71
N GLY A 144 11.54 10.80 -13.47
CA GLY A 144 11.61 11.68 -12.30
C GLY A 144 10.26 12.12 -11.73
N VAL A 145 9.13 11.83 -12.38
CA VAL A 145 7.81 12.27 -11.88
C VAL A 145 7.32 11.34 -10.75
N PRO A 146 6.93 11.87 -9.58
CA PRO A 146 6.29 11.08 -8.51
C PRO A 146 5.01 10.36 -8.95
N PHE A 147 4.73 9.19 -8.36
CA PHE A 147 3.58 8.38 -8.75
C PHE A 147 2.23 9.03 -8.43
N PHE A 148 2.15 9.88 -7.39
CA PHE A 148 0.88 10.51 -7.02
C PHE A 148 0.39 11.52 -8.08
N LEU A 149 1.28 12.00 -8.95
CA LEU A 149 0.93 12.79 -10.14
C LEU A 149 0.55 11.92 -11.36
N LYS A 150 0.66 10.59 -11.26
CA LYS A 150 0.51 9.63 -12.37
C LYS A 150 -0.45 8.49 -12.03
N LEU A 151 -1.52 8.75 -11.29
CA LEU A 151 -2.47 7.73 -10.83
C LEU A 151 -3.10 6.91 -11.97
N ASN A 152 -3.36 7.53 -13.13
CA ASN A 152 -3.85 6.82 -14.30
C ASN A 152 -2.83 5.81 -14.87
N GLU A 153 -1.54 6.10 -14.77
CA GLU A 153 -0.50 5.13 -15.14
C GLU A 153 -0.53 3.92 -14.21
N LEU A 154 -0.79 4.10 -12.91
CA LEU A 154 -0.93 2.99 -11.96
C LEU A 154 -2.06 2.05 -12.36
N ASN A 155 -3.22 2.59 -12.73
CA ASN A 155 -4.34 1.79 -13.24
C ASN A 155 -3.94 1.00 -14.49
N ASN A 156 -3.21 1.62 -15.43
CA ASN A 156 -2.74 0.94 -16.63
C ASN A 156 -1.78 -0.21 -16.30
N ARG A 157 -0.86 -0.02 -15.35
CA ARG A 157 0.05 -1.09 -14.88
C ARG A 157 -0.70 -2.20 -14.16
N TRP A 158 -1.74 -1.88 -13.39
CA TRP A 158 -2.60 -2.88 -12.78
C TRP A 158 -3.34 -3.70 -13.83
N ASN A 159 -3.84 -3.07 -14.90
CA ASN A 159 -4.47 -3.77 -16.01
C ASN A 159 -3.50 -4.76 -16.69
N GLU A 160 -2.22 -4.41 -16.83
CA GLU A 160 -1.18 -5.35 -17.32
C GLU A 160 -1.08 -6.59 -16.39
N VAL A 161 -1.04 -6.39 -15.07
CA VAL A 161 -1.02 -7.48 -14.07
C VAL A 161 -2.29 -8.32 -14.15
N ARG A 162 -3.46 -7.70 -14.12
CA ARG A 162 -4.77 -8.35 -14.15
C ARG A 162 -4.97 -9.17 -15.41
N ASN A 163 -4.66 -8.62 -16.58
CA ASN A 163 -4.75 -9.35 -17.85
C ASN A 163 -3.80 -10.55 -17.86
N THR A 164 -2.62 -10.42 -17.26
CA THR A 164 -1.69 -11.55 -17.10
C THR A 164 -2.31 -12.63 -16.21
N ALA A 165 -2.89 -12.25 -15.07
CA ALA A 165 -3.54 -13.18 -14.17
C ALA A 165 -4.71 -13.90 -14.87
N LYS A 166 -5.60 -13.17 -15.57
CA LYS A 166 -6.71 -13.74 -16.35
C LYS A 166 -6.27 -14.84 -17.29
N GLU A 167 -5.20 -14.60 -18.06
CA GLU A 167 -4.67 -15.56 -19.03
C GLU A 167 -4.06 -16.80 -18.33
N VAL A 168 -3.50 -16.64 -17.14
CA VAL A 168 -2.92 -17.75 -16.36
C VAL A 168 -4.00 -18.60 -15.68
N VAL A 169 -5.04 -17.97 -15.11
CA VAL A 169 -6.10 -18.68 -14.37
C VAL A 169 -7.24 -19.16 -15.27
N GLY A 170 -7.35 -18.65 -16.50
CA GLY A 170 -8.40 -19.06 -17.45
C GLY A 170 -9.80 -18.49 -17.16
N HIS A 171 -9.90 -17.50 -16.26
CA HIS A 171 -11.16 -16.86 -15.87
C HIS A 171 -11.05 -15.33 -15.86
N ASP A 172 -12.18 -14.65 -16.02
CA ASP A 172 -12.24 -13.20 -15.98
C ASP A 172 -12.07 -12.66 -14.56
N ILE A 173 -11.13 -11.73 -14.40
CA ILE A 173 -10.87 -10.98 -13.17
C ILE A 173 -11.19 -9.50 -13.40
N ASP A 174 -12.26 -8.98 -12.80
CA ASP A 174 -12.65 -7.56 -12.93
C ASP A 174 -12.15 -6.66 -11.78
N ALA A 175 -11.11 -7.09 -11.08
CA ALA A 175 -10.56 -6.33 -9.95
C ALA A 175 -9.82 -5.05 -10.39
N VAL A 176 -9.98 -3.96 -9.65
CA VAL A 176 -9.20 -2.72 -9.73
C VAL A 176 -8.25 -2.61 -8.53
N ILE A 177 -7.30 -1.65 -8.55
CA ILE A 177 -6.33 -1.44 -7.44
C ILE A 177 -7.05 -1.27 -6.10
N HIS A 178 -8.22 -0.62 -6.09
CA HIS A 178 -9.01 -0.42 -4.88
C HIS A 178 -9.41 -1.75 -4.20
N ASN A 179 -9.61 -2.84 -4.96
CA ASN A 179 -9.97 -4.13 -4.37
C ASN A 179 -8.86 -4.72 -3.51
N LEU A 180 -7.58 -4.35 -3.72
CA LEU A 180 -6.46 -4.78 -2.86
C LEU A 180 -6.68 -4.39 -1.39
N ARG A 181 -7.36 -3.27 -1.14
CA ARG A 181 -7.73 -2.80 0.19
C ARG A 181 -8.81 -3.68 0.82
N SER A 182 -9.81 -4.09 0.05
CA SER A 182 -10.82 -5.04 0.52
C SER A 182 -10.17 -6.39 0.84
N THR A 183 -9.24 -6.85 0.00
CA THR A 183 -8.51 -8.10 0.27
C THR A 183 -7.62 -8.00 1.52
N PHE A 184 -7.06 -6.82 1.83
CA PHE A 184 -6.35 -6.58 3.09
C PHE A 184 -7.30 -6.71 4.28
N ALA A 185 -8.45 -6.04 4.21
CA ALA A 185 -9.44 -6.02 5.29
C ALA A 185 -9.98 -7.42 5.61
N VAL A 186 -10.45 -8.15 4.60
CA VAL A 186 -10.98 -9.51 4.74
C VAL A 186 -9.94 -10.43 5.36
N ALA A 187 -8.69 -10.36 4.92
CA ALA A 187 -7.66 -11.20 5.47
C ALA A 187 -7.33 -10.85 6.93
N LEU A 188 -7.28 -9.56 7.29
CA LEU A 188 -7.14 -9.17 8.70
C LEU A 188 -8.31 -9.66 9.55
N PHE A 189 -9.54 -9.56 9.04
CA PHE A 189 -10.72 -10.10 9.73
C PHE A 189 -10.57 -11.59 10.02
N ARG A 190 -10.25 -12.40 9.01
CA ARG A 190 -10.04 -13.84 9.20
C ARG A 190 -8.96 -14.15 10.23
N MET A 191 -7.88 -13.34 10.28
CA MET A 191 -6.87 -13.49 11.33
C MET A 191 -7.36 -13.09 12.72
N LEU A 192 -8.07 -11.96 12.82
CA LEU A 192 -8.53 -11.41 14.09
C LEU A 192 -9.64 -12.26 14.71
N LEU A 193 -10.59 -12.75 13.91
CA LEU A 193 -11.69 -13.58 14.38
C LEU A 193 -11.25 -14.94 14.96
N LYS A 194 -10.02 -15.39 14.67
CA LYS A 194 -9.42 -16.57 15.33
C LYS A 194 -9.05 -16.30 16.80
N LYS A 195 -8.93 -15.03 17.21
CA LYS A 195 -8.40 -14.63 18.53
C LYS A 195 -9.24 -13.57 19.26
N LYS A 196 -10.14 -12.88 18.56
CA LYS A 196 -10.93 -11.73 19.03
C LYS A 196 -12.37 -11.90 18.60
N ASP A 197 -13.28 -11.28 19.34
CA ASP A 197 -14.68 -11.16 18.94
C ASP A 197 -14.83 -10.22 17.73
N ALA A 198 -15.99 -10.29 17.08
CA ALA A 198 -16.29 -9.56 15.86
C ALA A 198 -16.27 -8.03 16.04
N ASP A 199 -16.71 -7.52 17.19
CA ASP A 199 -16.77 -6.07 17.46
C ASP A 199 -15.36 -5.50 17.63
N THR A 200 -14.50 -6.19 18.39
CA THR A 200 -13.08 -5.84 18.53
C THR A 200 -12.36 -5.89 17.18
N ALA A 201 -12.57 -6.96 16.40
CA ALA A 201 -11.98 -7.08 15.06
C ALA A 201 -12.45 -5.96 14.12
N LEU A 202 -13.74 -5.60 14.17
CA LEU A 202 -14.33 -4.53 13.38
C LEU A 202 -13.71 -3.18 13.72
N ALA A 203 -13.56 -2.87 15.01
CA ALA A 203 -12.93 -1.64 15.47
C ALA A 203 -11.48 -1.53 14.97
N MET A 204 -10.68 -2.59 15.14
CA MET A 204 -9.27 -2.62 14.70
C MET A 204 -9.13 -2.43 13.19
N VAL A 205 -9.86 -3.21 12.38
CA VAL A 205 -9.78 -3.12 10.92
C VAL A 205 -10.31 -1.78 10.42
N SER A 206 -11.39 -1.27 11.01
CA SER A 206 -11.91 0.07 10.67
C SER A 206 -10.88 1.16 10.95
N GLY A 207 -10.17 1.08 12.08
CA GLY A 207 -9.08 1.98 12.44
C GLY A 207 -7.93 1.97 11.43
N PHE A 208 -7.43 0.77 11.06
CA PHE A 208 -6.38 0.63 10.04
C PHE A 208 -6.78 1.17 8.67
N LEU A 209 -8.04 1.02 8.31
CA LEU A 209 -8.58 1.55 7.07
C LEU A 209 -8.84 3.06 7.18
N GLY A 210 -9.09 3.62 8.36
CA GLY A 210 -9.52 5.00 8.52
C GLY A 210 -10.92 5.23 7.96
N HIS A 211 -11.82 4.28 8.18
CA HIS A 211 -13.23 4.43 7.80
C HIS A 211 -13.98 5.25 8.83
N GLU A 212 -14.65 6.31 8.38
CA GLU A 212 -15.56 7.12 9.21
C GLU A 212 -16.92 6.43 9.40
N SER A 213 -17.29 5.53 8.49
CA SER A 213 -18.51 4.73 8.56
C SER A 213 -18.17 3.26 8.61
N LEU A 214 -18.72 2.57 9.61
CA LEU A 214 -18.56 1.13 9.79
C LEU A 214 -19.27 0.30 8.71
N ALA A 215 -20.22 0.87 7.97
CA ALA A 215 -21.01 0.12 6.98
C ALA A 215 -20.14 -0.58 5.92
N ILE A 216 -19.07 0.09 5.48
CA ILE A 216 -18.12 -0.50 4.51
C ILE A 216 -17.27 -1.59 5.18
N THR A 217 -16.84 -1.36 6.41
CA THR A 217 -16.02 -2.33 7.15
C THR A 217 -16.82 -3.60 7.50
N LEU A 218 -18.10 -3.44 7.85
CA LEU A 218 -19.05 -4.54 8.10
C LEU A 218 -19.25 -5.43 6.87
N LEU A 219 -19.22 -4.86 5.65
CA LEU A 219 -19.29 -5.67 4.43
C LEU A 219 -18.08 -6.61 4.31
N TYR A 220 -16.88 -6.15 4.68
CA TYR A 220 -15.68 -7.00 4.66
C TYR A 220 -15.69 -8.05 5.76
N LEU A 221 -16.24 -7.73 6.94
CA LEU A 221 -16.43 -8.69 8.01
C LEU A 221 -17.36 -9.84 7.56
N LYS A 222 -18.52 -9.52 6.96
CA LYS A 222 -19.45 -10.53 6.44
C LYS A 222 -18.80 -11.44 5.41
N ILE A 223 -18.03 -10.88 4.47
CA ILE A 223 -17.28 -11.68 3.49
C ILE A 223 -16.29 -12.63 4.18
N ALA A 224 -15.63 -12.17 5.25
CA ALA A 224 -14.69 -13.00 6.01
C ALA A 224 -15.39 -14.16 6.75
N GLU A 225 -16.61 -13.95 7.24
CA GLU A 225 -17.42 -14.95 7.96
C GLU A 225 -18.10 -15.95 7.01
N GLU A 226 -18.59 -15.48 5.85
CA GLU A 226 -19.43 -16.27 4.93
C GLU A 226 -18.62 -17.12 3.93
N GLU A 227 -17.39 -16.74 3.58
CA GLU A 227 -16.53 -17.45 2.62
C GLU A 227 -15.15 -17.78 3.20
N PRO A 228 -15.00 -18.83 4.01
CA PRO A 228 -13.74 -19.15 4.68
C PRO A 228 -12.65 -19.73 3.75
N THR A 229 -12.98 -20.19 2.54
CA THR A 229 -12.11 -21.04 1.70
C THR A 229 -11.43 -20.32 0.52
N GLY A 230 -11.74 -19.05 0.24
CA GLY A 230 -11.26 -18.36 -0.96
C GLY A 230 -9.76 -17.99 -0.99
N ASP A 231 -9.01 -18.22 0.11
CA ASP A 231 -7.69 -17.62 0.34
C ASP A 231 -6.70 -18.56 1.07
N GLU A 232 -6.80 -19.89 0.92
CA GLU A 232 -5.81 -20.84 1.52
C GLU A 232 -4.36 -20.43 1.18
N ILE A 233 -4.12 -19.90 -0.03
CA ILE A 233 -2.81 -19.39 -0.48
C ILE A 233 -2.35 -18.17 0.32
N TYR A 234 -3.27 -17.34 0.83
CA TYR A 234 -2.92 -16.12 1.55
C TYR A 234 -2.67 -16.37 3.05
N GLU A 235 -3.41 -17.29 3.65
CA GLU A 235 -3.13 -17.76 5.03
C GLU A 235 -1.75 -18.42 5.09
N ASP A 236 -1.42 -19.28 4.13
CA ASP A 236 -0.09 -19.91 4.02
C ASP A 236 1.05 -18.89 3.92
N VAL A 237 0.84 -17.77 3.21
CA VAL A 237 1.86 -16.72 3.04
C VAL A 237 2.02 -15.89 4.32
N LEU A 238 0.96 -15.63 5.06
CA LEU A 238 1.04 -14.89 6.33
C LEU A 238 1.55 -15.78 7.48
N GLU A 239 1.23 -17.06 7.47
CA GLU A 239 1.77 -18.09 8.38
C GLU A 239 3.28 -18.27 8.15
N PHE A 240 3.68 -18.40 6.90
CA PHE A 240 5.08 -18.43 6.50
C PHE A 240 5.86 -17.15 6.91
N LEU A 241 5.17 -16.02 7.03
CA LEU A 241 5.77 -14.75 7.48
C LEU A 241 5.80 -14.58 9.01
N GLY A 242 5.34 -15.56 9.79
CA GLY A 242 5.35 -15.54 11.25
C GLY A 242 4.43 -14.50 11.87
N VAL A 243 3.43 -14.00 11.12
CA VAL A 243 2.52 -12.89 11.50
C VAL A 243 1.72 -13.16 12.78
N PHE A 244 1.62 -14.42 13.19
CA PHE A 244 0.70 -14.87 14.24
C PHE A 244 1.23 -14.78 15.66
N ASP A 245 2.51 -14.50 15.88
CA ASP A 245 3.11 -14.59 17.22
C ASP A 245 3.10 -13.24 17.99
N ASP A 246 3.13 -12.09 17.30
CA ASP A 246 3.34 -10.77 17.92
C ASP A 246 2.09 -9.85 17.98
N MET A 247 0.91 -10.36 17.58
CA MET A 247 -0.34 -9.56 17.57
C MET A 247 -0.82 -9.15 18.99
N GLY A 248 -0.25 -9.72 20.06
CA GLY A 248 -0.52 -9.31 21.45
C GLY A 248 0.09 -7.95 21.81
N GLU A 249 1.28 -7.60 21.30
CA GLU A 249 1.90 -6.28 21.57
C GLU A 249 1.22 -5.13 20.79
N LEU A 250 0.44 -5.46 19.76
CA LEU A 250 -0.27 -4.49 18.92
C LEU A 250 -1.57 -4.01 19.58
N GLU A 251 -2.16 -4.86 20.42
CA GLU A 251 -3.39 -4.61 21.17
C GLU A 251 -3.22 -3.45 22.16
N ASP A 252 -2.16 -3.47 22.97
CA ASP A 252 -1.83 -2.44 23.96
C ASP A 252 -1.58 -1.04 23.34
N LYS A 253 -1.25 -0.98 22.04
CA LYS A 253 -0.99 0.28 21.32
C LYS A 253 -2.21 0.85 20.61
N LEU A 254 -3.17 0.00 20.26
CA LEU A 254 -4.36 0.38 19.48
C LEU A 254 -5.59 0.59 20.36
N LEU A 255 -5.62 -0.03 21.52
CA LEU A 255 -6.64 0.13 22.55
C LEU A 255 -5.90 0.52 23.83
N PRO A 256 -5.73 1.82 24.14
CA PRO A 256 -5.28 2.21 25.47
C PRO A 256 -6.25 1.56 26.46
N SER A 257 -5.74 0.75 27.37
CA SER A 257 -6.53 0.23 28.48
C SER A 257 -7.20 1.41 29.17
N GLU A 258 -8.52 1.41 29.26
CA GLU A 258 -9.21 2.35 30.13
C GLU A 258 -8.72 2.12 31.56
N GLY A 259 -7.97 3.08 32.09
CA GLY A 259 -7.74 3.22 33.52
C GLY A 259 -6.28 3.37 33.91
N GLU A 260 -5.88 4.61 34.18
CA GLU A 260 -5.37 4.98 35.50
C GLU A 260 -5.80 6.42 35.76
N GLN A 261 -7.04 6.58 36.26
CA GLN A 261 -7.34 7.72 37.12
C GLN A 261 -6.61 7.46 38.43
N SER A 262 -5.56 8.23 38.68
CA SER A 262 -5.01 8.50 40.00
C SER A 262 -5.17 9.98 40.29
#